data_AF-A0A3Q3D076-F1
#
_entry.id   AF-A0A3Q3D076-F1
#
_cell.length_a   1.000
_cell.length_b   1.000
_cell.length_c   1.000
_cell.angle_alpha   90.00
_cell.angle_beta   90.00
_cell.angle_gamma   90.00
#
_symmetry.space_group_name_H-M   'P 1'
#
loop_
_entity.id
_entity.type
_entity.pdbx_description
1 polymer ?
#
loop_
_entity_poly.entity_id
_entity_poly.type
_entity_poly.pdbx_seq_one_letter_code
_entity_poly.pdbx_strand_id
1 'polypeptide(L)'
;MSRLNEWTDRKNMEVHLEVLVDLPKFKLEEDYELNEPLTKLGMKDVFCAGRADLSGMNGEGRLFLSTVAHKAFVEVNEEGTQAAAATGVVFRNLSCGRTRYFTADHPFLFFIRHNETKSVLFFGRFSSPQ
;
A
#
# COMPACT_ATOMS: atom_id res chain seq x y z
N MET A 1 8.10 4.95 -10.85
CA MET A 1 7.02 5.83 -10.35
C MET A 1 6.00 6.23 -11.41
N SER A 2 6.39 6.57 -12.65
CA SER A 2 5.44 7.00 -13.71
C SER A 2 4.29 6.02 -13.95
N ARG A 3 4.59 4.73 -14.16
CA ARG A 3 3.57 3.69 -14.40
C ARG A 3 2.61 3.46 -13.22
N LEU A 4 3.12 3.51 -11.99
CA LEU A 4 2.27 3.32 -10.81
C LEU A 4 1.24 4.46 -10.67
N ASN A 5 1.69 5.70 -10.90
CA ASN A 5 0.79 6.86 -10.87
C ASN A 5 -0.26 6.76 -11.98
N GLU A 6 0.12 6.29 -13.16
CA GLU A 6 -0.80 6.08 -14.29
C GLU A 6 -1.86 5.03 -13.98
N TRP A 7 -1.46 3.85 -13.47
CA TRP A 7 -2.39 2.76 -13.13
C TRP A 7 -3.32 3.07 -11.97
N THR A 8 -2.89 3.95 -11.05
CA THR A 8 -3.64 4.30 -9.84
C THR A 8 -4.31 5.67 -9.93
N ASP A 9 -4.26 6.36 -11.07
CA ASP A 9 -5.01 7.59 -11.29
C ASP A 9 -6.46 7.24 -11.61
N ARG A 10 -7.38 7.75 -10.77
CA ARG A 10 -8.82 7.57 -10.94
C ARG A 10 -9.31 8.08 -12.30
N LYS A 11 -8.64 9.06 -12.91
CA LYS A 11 -8.98 9.56 -14.26
C LYS A 11 -8.80 8.51 -15.35
N ASN A 12 -7.94 7.52 -15.11
CA ASN A 12 -7.65 6.44 -16.05
C ASN A 12 -8.49 5.18 -15.77
N MET A 13 -9.41 5.24 -14.80
CA MET A 13 -10.27 4.11 -14.41
C MET A 13 -11.70 4.33 -14.90
N GLU A 14 -12.32 3.27 -15.42
CA GLU A 14 -13.75 3.27 -15.74
C GLU A 14 -14.56 3.23 -14.44
N VAL A 15 -15.30 4.31 -14.14
CA VAL A 15 -16.02 4.48 -12.86
C VAL A 15 -17.51 4.11 -12.91
N HIS A 16 -18.02 3.76 -14.09
CA HIS A 16 -19.45 3.43 -14.31
C HIS A 16 -19.70 1.94 -14.56
N LEU A 17 -18.70 1.09 -14.28
CA LEU A 17 -18.78 -0.35 -14.45
C LEU A 17 -19.14 -1.02 -13.12
N GLU A 18 -20.20 -1.81 -13.10
CA GLU A 18 -20.48 -2.69 -11.96
C GLU A 18 -19.55 -3.91 -11.97
N VAL A 19 -18.91 -4.15 -10.82
CA VAL A 19 -17.97 -5.26 -10.62
C VAL A 19 -18.37 -6.03 -9.37
N LEU A 20 -18.50 -7.35 -9.50
CA LEU A 20 -18.59 -8.26 -8.36
C LEU A 20 -17.16 -8.59 -7.90
N VAL A 21 -16.84 -8.24 -6.66
CA VAL A 21 -15.49 -8.31 -6.09
C VAL A 21 -15.44 -9.38 -5.01
N ASP A 22 -14.58 -10.37 -5.20
CA ASP A 22 -14.17 -11.31 -4.16
C ASP A 22 -12.75 -10.96 -3.71
N LEU A 23 -12.62 -10.47 -2.49
CA LEU A 23 -11.35 -10.10 -1.86
C LEU A 23 -11.18 -10.90 -0.56
N PRO A 24 -10.06 -11.59 -0.34
CA PRO A 24 -9.85 -12.32 0.90
C PRO A 24 -9.75 -11.36 2.09
N LYS A 25 -10.22 -11.81 3.25
CA LYS A 25 -9.80 -11.19 4.52
C LYS A 25 -8.36 -11.56 4.78
N PHE A 26 -7.57 -10.61 5.26
CA PHE A 26 -6.19 -10.89 5.62
C PHE A 26 -5.70 -9.93 6.69
N LYS A 27 -4.68 -10.39 7.39
CA LYS A 27 -3.92 -9.64 8.37
C LYS A 27 -2.45 -9.76 8.00
N LEU A 28 -1.77 -8.63 7.86
CA LEU A 28 -0.35 -8.54 7.54
C LEU A 28 0.32 -7.70 8.63
N GLU A 29 1.35 -8.26 9.24
CA GLU A 29 2.19 -7.59 10.23
C GLU A 29 3.64 -7.86 9.87
N GLU A 30 4.39 -6.80 9.63
CA GLU A 30 5.77 -6.91 9.16
C GLU A 30 6.66 -5.94 9.95
N ASP A 31 7.83 -6.45 10.33
CA ASP A 31 8.87 -5.73 11.06
C ASP A 31 10.14 -5.70 10.21
N TYR A 32 10.61 -4.50 9.88
CA TYR A 32 11.78 -4.29 9.01
C TYR A 32 12.87 -3.52 9.71
N GLU A 33 14.11 -4.01 9.59
CA GLU A 33 15.31 -3.20 9.76
C GLU A 33 15.76 -2.68 8.39
N LEU A 34 15.71 -1.36 8.19
CA LEU A 34 15.90 -0.73 6.89
C LEU A 34 17.36 -0.34 6.60
N ASN A 35 18.29 -0.63 7.50
CA ASN A 35 19.71 -0.29 7.36
C ASN A 35 20.29 -0.79 6.03
N GLU A 36 20.16 -2.08 5.74
CA GLU A 36 20.72 -2.68 4.53
C GLU A 36 20.00 -2.18 3.25
N PRO A 37 18.65 -2.17 3.15
CA PRO A 37 17.96 -1.59 2.01
C PRO A 37 18.35 -0.13 1.73
N LEU A 38 18.37 0.73 2.75
CA LEU A 38 18.69 2.16 2.58
C LEU A 38 20.16 2.35 2.19
N THR A 39 21.07 1.54 2.75
CA THR A 39 22.49 1.53 2.35
C THR A 39 22.64 1.16 0.87
N LYS A 40 21.92 0.13 0.40
CA LYS A 40 21.89 -0.28 -1.01
C LYS A 40 21.31 0.80 -1.93
N LEU A 41 20.38 1.61 -1.42
CA LEU A 41 19.80 2.77 -2.12
C LEU A 41 20.69 4.02 -2.10
N GLY A 42 21.84 3.98 -1.42
CA GLY A 42 22.86 5.05 -1.43
C GLY A 42 23.01 5.81 -0.12
N MET A 43 22.18 5.55 0.88
CA MET A 43 22.21 6.21 2.19
C MET A 43 23.31 5.60 3.10
N LYS A 44 24.57 5.54 2.63
CA LYS A 44 25.64 4.76 3.28
C LYS A 44 26.32 5.49 4.44
N ASP A 45 26.56 6.79 4.27
CA ASP A 45 27.44 7.54 5.18
C ASP A 45 26.78 7.82 6.53
N VAL A 46 25.45 8.00 6.54
CA VAL A 46 24.68 8.27 7.76
C VAL A 46 24.74 7.15 8.80
N PHE A 47 24.99 5.91 8.36
CA PHE A 47 25.15 4.74 9.24
C PHE A 47 26.59 4.54 9.73
N CYS A 48 27.53 5.40 9.32
CA CYS A 48 28.96 5.25 9.61
C CYS A 48 29.46 6.36 10.53
N ALA A 49 29.84 6.03 11.77
CA ALA A 49 30.29 7.01 12.76
C ALA A 49 31.42 7.96 12.29
N GLY A 50 32.31 7.50 11.39
CA GLY A 50 33.42 8.30 10.86
C GLY A 50 33.08 9.12 9.61
N ARG A 51 31.90 8.95 9.02
CA ARG A 51 31.50 9.60 7.75
C ARG A 51 30.14 10.29 7.82
N ALA A 52 29.32 9.99 8.82
CA ALA A 52 28.04 10.63 9.02
C ALA A 52 28.24 12.10 9.38
N ASP A 53 27.62 12.99 8.59
CA ASP A 53 27.49 14.40 8.93
C ASP A 53 26.04 14.70 9.28
N LEU A 54 25.77 14.74 10.59
CA LEU A 54 24.50 15.15 11.19
C LEU A 54 24.69 16.40 12.06
N SER A 55 25.69 17.23 11.71
CA SER A 55 26.03 18.46 12.45
C SER A 55 24.86 19.44 12.57
N GLY A 56 23.94 19.45 11.59
CA GLY A 56 22.70 20.23 11.66
C GLY A 56 21.76 19.84 12.80
N MET A 57 21.94 18.67 13.42
CA MET A 57 21.13 18.22 14.57
C MET A 57 21.78 18.51 15.92
N ASN A 58 23.10 18.29 16.07
CA ASN A 58 23.77 18.34 17.37
C ASN A 58 24.95 19.32 17.47
N GLY A 59 25.41 19.93 16.37
CA GLY A 59 26.52 20.89 16.35
C GLY A 59 27.92 20.34 16.69
N GLU A 60 28.03 19.21 17.40
CA GLU A 60 29.29 18.68 17.94
C GLU A 60 29.96 17.63 17.03
N GLY A 61 29.30 17.25 15.92
CA GLY A 61 29.71 16.10 15.12
C GLY A 61 29.61 14.79 15.91
N ARG A 62 30.00 13.65 15.32
CA ARG A 62 29.96 12.31 15.96
C ARG A 62 28.57 11.71 16.23
N LEU A 63 27.52 12.28 15.64
CA LEU A 63 26.20 11.64 15.58
C LEU A 63 26.10 10.81 14.30
N PHE A 64 25.63 9.57 14.43
CA PHE A 64 25.34 8.69 13.30
C PHE A 64 24.06 7.90 13.60
N LEU A 65 23.41 7.43 12.55
CA LEU A 65 22.20 6.63 12.64
C LEU A 65 22.59 5.17 12.88
N SER A 66 22.20 4.60 14.03
CA SER A 66 22.51 3.20 14.35
C SER A 66 21.59 2.24 13.60
N THR A 67 20.28 2.42 13.75
CA THR A 67 19.26 1.50 13.23
C THR A 67 18.02 2.27 12.78
N VAL A 68 17.40 1.80 11.69
CA VAL A 68 16.08 2.25 11.24
C VAL A 68 15.12 1.07 11.32
N ALA A 69 14.24 1.10 12.31
CA ALA A 69 13.18 0.10 12.47
C ALA A 69 11.86 0.63 11.91
N HIS A 70 11.15 -0.20 11.14
CA HIS A 70 9.83 0.10 10.62
C HIS A 70 8.90 -1.10 10.84
N LYS A 71 7.85 -0.90 11.63
CA LYS A 71 6.78 -1.87 11.86
C LYS A 71 5.50 -1.39 11.18
N ALA A 72 4.87 -2.27 10.42
CA ALA A 72 3.62 -1.97 9.73
C ALA A 72 2.59 -3.07 9.96
N PHE A 73 1.33 -2.66 10.09
CA PHE A 73 0.20 -3.54 10.33
C PHE A 73 -0.96 -3.18 9.41
N VAL A 74 -1.55 -4.16 8.73
CA VAL A 74 -2.74 -4.01 7.89
C VAL A 74 -3.70 -5.16 8.16
N GLU A 75 -4.95 -4.84 8.45
CA GLU A 75 -6.05 -5.80 8.56
C GLU A 75 -7.17 -5.38 7.61
N VAL A 76 -7.62 -6.32 6.78
CA VAL A 76 -8.73 -6.14 5.86
C VAL A 76 -9.84 -7.11 6.24
N ASN A 77 -10.98 -6.56 6.64
CA ASN A 77 -12.20 -7.26 6.99
C ASN A 77 -13.43 -6.51 6.43
N GLU A 78 -14.63 -7.08 6.58
CA GLU A 78 -15.87 -6.50 6.05
C GLU A 78 -16.49 -5.43 6.95
N GLU A 79 -15.99 -5.23 8.17
CA GLU A 79 -16.58 -4.28 9.11
C GLU A 79 -16.52 -2.84 8.58
N GLY A 80 -15.49 -2.50 7.81
CA GLY A 80 -15.39 -1.21 7.11
C GLY A 80 -16.38 -1.02 5.96
N THR A 81 -17.10 -2.06 5.53
CA THR A 81 -18.02 -2.07 4.38
C THR A 81 -19.44 -2.52 4.77
N GLN A 82 -19.77 -2.56 6.07
CA GLN A 82 -21.11 -2.93 6.54
C GLN A 82 -22.24 -1.95 6.11
N ALA A 83 -21.91 -0.74 5.66
CA ALA A 83 -22.91 0.29 5.37
C ALA A 83 -23.41 0.37 3.91
N ALA A 84 -22.82 -0.37 2.95
CA ALA A 84 -23.14 -0.20 1.52
C ALA A 84 -23.92 -1.36 0.87
N ALA A 85 -23.95 -2.56 1.48
CA ALA A 85 -24.50 -3.77 0.83
C ALA A 85 -25.94 -4.12 1.25
N ALA A 86 -26.58 -3.37 2.16
CA ALA A 86 -27.86 -3.77 2.74
C ALA A 86 -29.12 -3.42 1.92
N THR A 87 -29.04 -2.65 0.84
CA THR A 87 -30.26 -2.23 0.13
C THR A 87 -30.03 -2.01 -1.36
N GLY A 88 -30.31 -3.04 -2.15
CA GLY A 88 -30.41 -2.95 -3.60
C GLY A 88 -31.14 -4.16 -4.14
N VAL A 89 -32.47 -4.09 -4.20
CA VAL A 89 -33.27 -5.01 -5.01
C VAL A 89 -32.74 -4.91 -6.44
N VAL A 90 -32.06 -5.95 -6.92
CA VAL A 90 -31.54 -5.99 -8.29
C VAL A 90 -32.74 -6.18 -9.23
N PHE A 91 -33.26 -5.08 -9.77
CA PHE A 91 -34.06 -5.14 -10.98
C PHE A 91 -33.14 -5.62 -12.11
N ARG A 92 -33.24 -6.91 -12.44
CA ARG A 92 -32.53 -7.50 -13.57
C ARG A 92 -33.14 -6.97 -14.87
N ASN A 93 -32.67 -5.81 -15.32
CA ASN A 93 -32.83 -5.44 -16.71
C ASN A 93 -32.06 -6.46 -17.55
N LEU A 94 -32.78 -7.21 -18.39
CA LEU A 94 -32.24 -8.21 -19.33
C LEU A 94 -31.47 -7.57 -20.50
N SER A 95 -31.10 -6.29 -20.41
CA SER A 95 -30.14 -5.67 -21.31
C SER A 95 -28.74 -6.19 -20.97
N CYS A 96 -28.10 -6.79 -21.96
CA CYS A 96 -26.80 -7.45 -21.93
C CYS A 96 -25.64 -6.50 -21.55
N GLY A 97 -25.62 -5.99 -20.31
CA GLY A 97 -24.46 -5.37 -19.69
C GLY A 97 -23.59 -6.49 -19.12
N ARG A 98 -22.35 -6.63 -19.62
CA ARG A 98 -21.40 -7.64 -19.11
C ARG A 98 -21.01 -7.29 -17.68
N THR A 99 -21.68 -7.86 -16.68
CA THR A 99 -21.22 -7.86 -15.29
C THR A 99 -19.80 -8.39 -15.26
N ARG A 100 -18.88 -7.66 -14.63
CA ARG A 100 -17.49 -8.10 -14.48
C ARG A 100 -17.25 -8.69 -13.11
N TYR A 101 -16.40 -9.70 -13.07
CA TYR A 101 -15.97 -10.36 -11.84
C TYR A 101 -14.51 -10.04 -11.61
N PHE A 102 -14.15 -9.70 -10.39
CA PHE A 102 -12.79 -9.55 -9.93
C PHE A 102 -12.60 -10.44 -8.70
N THR A 103 -11.88 -11.53 -8.86
CA THR A 103 -11.60 -12.49 -7.80
C THR A 103 -10.10 -12.44 -7.51
N ALA A 104 -9.73 -12.03 -6.31
CA ALA A 104 -8.33 -11.97 -5.86
C ALA A 104 -7.88 -13.30 -5.23
N ASP A 105 -7.89 -14.37 -6.03
CA ASP A 105 -7.58 -15.76 -5.64
C ASP A 105 -6.11 -16.18 -5.84
N HIS A 106 -5.25 -15.22 -6.20
CA HIS A 106 -3.82 -15.42 -6.46
C HIS A 106 -3.03 -14.19 -5.99
N PRO A 107 -1.68 -14.23 -5.95
CA PRO A 107 -0.88 -13.12 -5.44
C PRO A 107 -1.23 -11.77 -6.08
N PHE A 108 -1.51 -10.76 -5.26
CA PHE A 108 -1.86 -9.41 -5.71
C PHE A 108 -1.07 -8.34 -4.96
N LEU A 109 -0.98 -7.16 -5.59
CA LEU A 109 -0.46 -5.94 -4.97
C LEU A 109 -1.62 -5.10 -4.47
N PHE A 110 -1.43 -4.41 -3.35
CA PHE A 110 -2.38 -3.44 -2.85
C PHE A 110 -1.69 -2.15 -2.40
N PHE A 111 -2.44 -1.06 -2.49
CA PHE A 111 -1.99 0.27 -2.11
C PHE A 111 -3.07 0.96 -1.30
N ILE A 112 -2.69 1.55 -0.17
CA ILE A 112 -3.54 2.50 0.55
C ILE A 112 -2.95 3.87 0.28
N ARG A 113 -3.71 4.76 -0.36
CA ARG A 113 -3.23 6.05 -0.83
C ARG A 113 -4.09 7.19 -0.28
N HIS A 114 -3.44 8.28 0.10
CA HIS A 114 -4.15 9.54 0.35
C HIS A 114 -4.54 10.19 -0.97
N ASN A 115 -5.85 10.39 -1.19
CA ASN A 115 -6.40 10.78 -2.49
C ASN A 115 -6.00 12.18 -2.94
N GLU A 116 -5.77 13.11 -2.02
CA GLU A 116 -5.43 14.51 -2.35
C GLU A 116 -3.95 14.64 -2.66
N THR A 117 -3.08 14.24 -1.72
CA THR A 117 -1.62 14.39 -1.84
C THR A 117 -0.98 13.33 -2.73
N LYS A 118 -1.75 12.31 -3.15
CA LYS A 118 -1.28 11.16 -3.92
C LYS A 118 -0.22 10.33 -3.19
N SER A 119 -0.05 10.53 -1.88
CA SER A 119 0.93 9.83 -1.04
C SER A 119 0.52 8.39 -0.75
N VAL A 120 1.43 7.46 -0.98
CA VAL A 120 1.25 6.04 -0.63
C VAL A 120 1.48 5.88 0.86
N LEU A 121 0.43 5.47 1.58
CA LEU A 121 0.46 5.21 3.02
C LEU A 121 0.91 3.77 3.29
N PHE A 122 0.43 2.82 2.46
CA PHE A 122 0.83 1.43 2.49
C PHE A 122 1.03 0.91 1.07
N PHE A 123 2.08 0.11 0.88
CA PHE A 123 2.34 -0.64 -0.33
C PHE A 123 2.71 -2.07 0.07
N GLY A 124 1.83 -3.01 -0.26
CA GLY A 124 2.03 -4.41 0.11
C GLY A 124 1.75 -5.36 -1.03
N ARG A 125 2.20 -6.59 -0.82
CA ARG A 125 1.93 -7.75 -1.66
C ARG A 125 1.31 -8.83 -0.80
N PHE A 126 0.15 -9.33 -1.21
CA PHE A 126 -0.43 -10.56 -0.67
C PHE A 126 -0.02 -11.71 -1.58
N SER A 127 0.55 -12.80 -1.05
CA SER A 127 1.07 -13.91 -1.89
C SER A 127 0.67 -15.31 -1.44
N SER A 128 0.18 -15.47 -0.22
CA SER A 128 -0.49 -16.69 0.21
C SER A 128 -1.37 -16.33 1.40
N PRO A 129 -2.65 -16.74 1.42
CA PRO A 129 -3.36 -16.84 2.70
C PRO A 129 -2.64 -17.86 3.58
N GLN A 130 -2.57 -17.59 4.88
CA GLN A 130 -2.41 -18.64 5.89
C GLN A 130 -3.79 -19.17 6.25
#